data_AF-A0A2V8A9R0-F1
#
_entry.id   AF-A0A2V8A9R0-F1
#
_cell.length_a   1.000
_cell.length_b   1.000
_cell.length_c   1.000
_cell.angle_alpha   90.00
_cell.angle_beta   90.00
_cell.angle_gamma   90.00
#
_symmetry.space_group_name_H-M   'P 1'
#
loop_
_entity.id
_entity.type
_entity.pdbx_description
1 polymer ?
#
loop_
_entity_poly.entity_id
_entity_poly.type
_entity_poly.pdbx_seq_one_letter_code
_entity_poly.pdbx_strand_id
1 'polypeptide(L)'
;MSQDRTLTNVGVKADVAYSTGSHNLKLGGTISATKLDEAFTLGFTDPTINSPCLTADGDPSDNAALRSATQCRGGLTANPDFNPDLLPFDLTRAGSPLSYHQTGTIKEQAAYIQDDIKAGIATLKVGLRLDHYDGLTTSTLLQPRVGVSIAPPGTGTVLRASYGRTMETPYNENLLLSSGVGLNGLFGEGQILEPGKRHQIELGIQQGVSNWVVFDFGYFNKRTDNGYDFNVLFGTPIVFPVAWDHSRIDGFTGRINFVEHGGFSAFFVMAHTNAIYSPPGVGGLLLEAPAGDFRIDHDQKFNSTTNVQYVFSRPLGAWAALSWRYDSGLVAGSVGSLADALGLTGDQQAAIGFSCGGVAATRDNPLTSADCTPSNYSASRLRIPAEGTEDDVQNPPRVAPRHIVDLGFGVDNLLRNDKAKVRLRFSVINLTNKEALYNFLSTFTGTHFVTPRSYQFQVGVNF
;
A
#
# COMPACT_ATOMS: atom_id res chain seq x y z
N MET A 1 -8.94 0.33 -22.73
CA MET A 1 -7.60 0.84 -22.39
C MET A 1 -6.58 -0.27 -22.61
N SER A 2 -5.39 0.04 -23.11
CA SER A 2 -4.27 -0.90 -23.25
C SER A 2 -2.97 -0.19 -22.88
N GLN A 3 -2.03 -0.92 -22.30
CA GLN A 3 -0.71 -0.42 -21.91
C GLN A 3 0.35 -1.44 -22.32
N ASP A 4 1.41 -0.96 -22.96
CA ASP A 4 2.66 -1.67 -23.17
C ASP A 4 3.80 -0.79 -22.64
N ARG A 5 4.69 -1.40 -21.85
CA ARG A 5 5.74 -0.68 -21.14
C ARG A 5 7.00 -1.52 -21.08
N THR A 6 8.12 -0.91 -21.45
CA THR A 6 9.45 -1.49 -21.25
C THR A 6 10.32 -0.60 -20.36
N LEU A 7 10.86 -1.19 -19.30
CA LEU A 7 11.82 -0.56 -18.39
C LEU A 7 13.16 -1.29 -18.51
N THR A 8 14.12 -0.71 -19.25
CA THR A 8 15.44 -1.31 -19.41
C THR A 8 16.43 -0.68 -18.44
N ASN A 9 16.86 -1.45 -17.44
CA ASN A 9 17.84 -1.02 -16.45
C ASN A 9 19.24 -1.49 -16.84
N VAL A 10 20.20 -0.57 -16.90
CA VAL A 10 21.62 -0.87 -17.12
C VAL A 10 22.46 -0.10 -16.12
N GLY A 11 23.51 -0.70 -15.58
CA GLY A 11 24.40 0.01 -14.66
C GLY A 11 25.61 -0.80 -14.23
N VAL A 12 26.51 -0.11 -13.56
CA VAL A 12 27.73 -0.68 -12.97
C VAL A 12 27.79 -0.27 -11.51
N LYS A 13 28.17 -1.22 -10.66
CA LYS A 13 28.42 -1.00 -9.24
C LYS A 13 29.82 -1.50 -8.90
N ALA A 14 30.57 -0.70 -8.15
CA ALA A 14 31.88 -1.08 -7.62
C ALA A 14 31.93 -0.77 -6.13
N ASP A 15 32.42 -1.73 -5.35
CA ASP A 15 32.56 -1.60 -3.90
C ASP A 15 33.95 -2.11 -3.48
N VAL A 16 34.55 -1.47 -2.48
CA VAL A 16 35.75 -1.92 -1.77
C VAL A 16 35.41 -1.99 -0.28
N ALA A 17 35.76 -3.10 0.36
CA ALA A 17 35.61 -3.29 1.79
C ALA A 17 36.99 -3.53 2.42
N TYR A 18 37.24 -2.90 3.56
CA TYR A 18 38.47 -3.04 4.32
C TYR A 18 38.14 -3.10 5.81
N SER A 19 38.56 -4.19 6.45
CA SER A 19 38.37 -4.38 7.89
C SER A 19 39.70 -4.28 8.60
N THR A 20 39.79 -3.40 9.60
CA THR A 20 40.99 -3.24 10.43
C THR A 20 40.59 -2.92 11.87
N GLY A 21 41.12 -3.70 12.82
CA GLY A 21 40.80 -3.55 14.24
C GLY A 21 39.29 -3.53 14.50
N SER A 22 38.81 -2.42 15.06
CA SER A 22 37.39 -2.18 15.36
C SER A 22 36.55 -1.71 14.18
N HIS A 23 37.17 -1.39 13.03
CA HIS A 23 36.54 -0.76 11.89
C HIS A 23 36.25 -1.77 10.77
N ASN A 24 35.11 -1.59 10.12
CA ASN A 24 34.76 -2.29 8.90
C ASN A 24 34.26 -1.27 7.90
N LEU A 25 35.22 -0.70 7.18
CA LEU A 25 35.02 0.36 6.21
C LEU A 25 34.54 -0.24 4.90
N LYS A 26 33.51 0.36 4.31
CA LYS A 26 33.08 0.10 2.94
C LYS A 26 32.93 1.42 2.19
N LEU A 27 33.55 1.50 1.02
CA LEU A 27 33.31 2.58 0.06
C LEU A 27 32.83 1.98 -1.26
N GLY A 28 32.03 2.72 -1.99
CA GLY A 28 31.57 2.25 -3.28
C GLY A 28 30.75 3.28 -4.01
N GLY A 29 30.29 2.89 -5.19
CA GLY A 29 29.46 3.73 -6.03
C GLY A 29 28.67 2.94 -7.04
N THR A 30 27.70 3.60 -7.64
CA THR A 30 26.85 3.05 -8.71
C THR A 30 26.61 4.12 -9.74
N ILE A 31 26.63 3.74 -11.01
CA ILE A 31 26.16 4.55 -12.13
C ILE A 31 25.18 3.67 -12.89
N SER A 32 23.94 4.14 -13.03
CA SER A 32 22.87 3.42 -13.71
C SER A 32 22.07 4.34 -14.62
N ALA A 33 21.40 3.72 -15.58
CA ALA A 33 20.39 4.35 -16.41
C ALA A 33 19.20 3.41 -16.58
N THR A 34 18.00 3.96 -16.51
CA THR A 34 16.73 3.29 -16.78
C THR A 34 16.11 3.92 -18.01
N LYS A 35 16.05 3.18 -19.11
CA LYS A 35 15.33 3.61 -20.31
C LYS A 35 13.85 3.28 -20.14
N LEU A 36 13.02 4.30 -20.30
CA LEU A 36 11.57 4.21 -20.25
C LEU A 36 11.04 4.20 -21.68
N ASP A 37 10.18 3.25 -21.97
CA ASP A 37 9.36 3.20 -23.18
C ASP A 37 7.93 2.96 -22.74
N GLU A 38 7.08 3.98 -22.87
CA GLU A 38 5.71 4.01 -22.40
C GLU A 38 4.76 4.15 -23.59
N ALA A 39 4.05 3.08 -23.90
CA ALA A 39 3.01 3.04 -24.90
C ALA A 39 1.64 2.83 -24.24
N PHE A 40 0.69 3.66 -24.61
CA PHE A 40 -0.61 3.69 -23.97
C PHE A 40 -1.73 3.97 -24.97
N THR A 41 -2.85 3.28 -24.82
CA THR A 41 -4.03 3.50 -25.65
C THR A 41 -5.29 3.67 -24.81
N LEU A 42 -6.00 4.78 -25.01
CA LEU A 42 -7.24 5.10 -24.30
C LEU A 42 -8.38 5.33 -25.29
N GLY A 43 -9.58 4.87 -24.95
CA GLY A 43 -10.80 5.28 -25.62
C GLY A 43 -11.97 5.10 -24.66
N PHE A 44 -12.89 6.06 -24.63
CA PHE A 44 -14.07 6.00 -23.78
C PHE A 44 -15.14 5.15 -24.45
N THR A 45 -15.66 4.16 -23.73
CA THR A 45 -16.73 3.26 -24.20
C THR A 45 -18.04 3.48 -23.48
N ASP A 46 -18.04 4.31 -22.45
CA ASP A 46 -19.22 4.72 -21.70
C ASP A 46 -19.59 6.15 -22.13
N PRO A 47 -20.81 6.38 -22.68
CA PRO A 47 -21.23 7.68 -23.16
C PRO A 47 -21.44 8.70 -22.02
N THR A 48 -21.40 8.30 -20.76
CA THR A 48 -21.59 9.19 -19.62
C THR A 48 -20.30 9.89 -19.17
N ILE A 49 -19.12 9.29 -19.40
CA ILE A 49 -17.81 9.78 -18.89
C ILE A 49 -17.50 11.22 -19.32
N ASN A 50 -17.78 11.58 -20.57
CA ASN A 50 -17.53 12.92 -21.11
C ASN A 50 -18.79 13.42 -21.84
N SER A 51 -19.95 13.23 -21.23
CA SER A 51 -21.22 13.67 -21.83
C SER A 51 -21.29 15.20 -21.84
N PRO A 52 -21.65 15.85 -22.96
CA PRO A 52 -21.79 17.30 -23.03
C PRO A 52 -23.02 17.84 -22.30
N CYS A 53 -23.95 16.96 -21.91
CA CYS A 53 -25.24 17.35 -21.34
C CYS A 53 -25.57 16.54 -20.08
N LEU A 54 -26.23 17.20 -19.14
CA LEU A 54 -26.83 16.57 -17.96
C LEU A 54 -28.33 16.38 -18.16
N THR A 55 -28.90 15.35 -17.53
CA THR A 55 -30.34 15.11 -17.41
C THR A 55 -30.97 16.08 -16.41
N ALA A 56 -32.30 16.03 -16.27
CA ALA A 56 -33.01 16.86 -15.29
C ALA A 56 -32.60 16.55 -13.84
N ASP A 57 -32.16 15.32 -13.58
CA ASP A 57 -31.70 14.85 -12.27
C ASP A 57 -30.22 15.23 -12.00
N GLY A 58 -29.54 15.85 -12.98
CA GLY A 58 -28.14 16.27 -12.89
C GLY A 58 -27.14 15.20 -13.35
N ASP A 59 -27.59 14.01 -13.74
CA ASP A 59 -26.71 12.93 -14.21
C ASP A 59 -26.24 13.15 -15.65
N PRO A 60 -25.01 12.74 -16.03
CA PRO A 60 -24.54 12.80 -17.41
C PRO A 60 -25.44 11.98 -18.36
N SER A 61 -25.84 12.59 -19.49
CA SER A 61 -26.70 11.91 -20.47
C SER A 61 -25.96 10.79 -21.19
N ASP A 62 -26.58 9.61 -21.27
CA ASP A 62 -26.10 8.44 -22.02
C ASP A 62 -26.30 8.55 -23.55
N ASN A 63 -26.93 9.63 -24.02
CA ASN A 63 -27.21 9.84 -25.44
C ASN A 63 -25.92 10.17 -26.21
N ALA A 64 -25.39 9.16 -26.90
CA ALA A 64 -24.20 9.24 -27.73
C ALA A 64 -24.35 10.15 -28.98
N ALA A 65 -25.55 10.61 -29.33
CA ALA A 65 -25.72 11.59 -30.40
C ALA A 65 -25.34 13.02 -30.00
N LEU A 66 -25.30 13.32 -28.70
CA LEU A 66 -24.93 14.63 -28.16
C LEU A 66 -23.40 14.77 -28.16
N ARG A 67 -22.84 15.72 -28.91
CA ARG A 67 -21.38 15.94 -29.06
C ARG A 67 -20.93 17.34 -28.63
N SER A 68 -21.86 18.21 -28.23
CA SER A 68 -21.60 19.59 -27.83
C SER A 68 -22.65 20.07 -26.84
N ALA A 69 -22.23 20.92 -25.89
CA ALA A 69 -23.12 21.56 -24.91
C ALA A 69 -24.25 22.39 -25.58
N THR A 70 -24.07 22.83 -26.82
CA THR A 70 -25.10 23.56 -27.59
C THR A 70 -26.30 22.68 -28.00
N GLN A 71 -26.15 21.35 -27.91
CA GLN A 71 -27.18 20.38 -28.24
C GLN A 71 -28.05 20.01 -27.03
N CYS A 72 -27.73 20.48 -25.83
CA CYS A 72 -28.52 20.25 -24.62
C CYS A 72 -29.83 21.03 -24.71
N ARG A 73 -30.89 20.34 -25.14
CA ARG A 73 -32.24 20.89 -25.34
C ARG A 73 -33.27 19.94 -24.73
N GLY A 74 -34.49 20.42 -24.51
CA GLY A 74 -35.61 19.57 -24.10
C GLY A 74 -35.48 18.97 -22.70
N GLY A 75 -35.05 19.77 -21.72
CA GLY A 75 -34.86 19.34 -20.33
C GLY A 75 -33.41 18.95 -19.98
N LEU A 76 -32.53 18.88 -20.98
CA LEU A 76 -31.09 18.73 -20.77
C LEU A 76 -30.42 20.08 -20.49
N THR A 77 -29.45 20.09 -19.59
CA THR A 77 -28.59 21.25 -19.30
C THR A 77 -27.15 20.99 -19.77
N ALA A 78 -26.37 22.05 -19.99
CA ALA A 78 -24.97 21.90 -20.35
C ALA A 78 -24.18 21.32 -19.18
N ASN A 79 -23.37 20.29 -19.45
CA ASN A 79 -22.47 19.73 -18.45
C ASN A 79 -21.22 20.61 -18.30
N PRO A 80 -20.97 21.25 -17.14
CA PRO A 80 -19.77 22.04 -16.92
C PRO A 80 -18.48 21.21 -16.97
N ASP A 81 -18.57 19.90 -16.69
CA ASP A 81 -17.43 18.98 -16.65
C ASP A 81 -17.10 18.39 -18.03
N PHE A 82 -17.87 18.74 -19.07
CA PHE A 82 -17.58 18.32 -20.43
C PHE A 82 -16.26 18.91 -20.92
N ASN A 83 -15.30 18.04 -21.23
CA ASN A 83 -14.05 18.42 -21.84
C ASN A 83 -14.10 18.17 -23.37
N PRO A 84 -14.17 19.22 -24.21
CA PRO A 84 -14.19 19.05 -25.66
C PRO A 84 -12.91 18.40 -26.20
N ASP A 85 -11.78 18.48 -25.51
CA ASP A 85 -10.51 17.86 -25.92
C ASP A 85 -10.52 16.34 -25.76
N LEU A 86 -11.41 15.81 -24.92
CA LEU A 86 -11.61 14.36 -24.74
C LEU A 86 -12.59 13.76 -25.78
N LEU A 87 -13.40 14.59 -26.46
CA LEU A 87 -14.39 14.14 -27.44
C LEU A 87 -13.80 13.32 -28.60
N PRO A 88 -12.62 13.65 -29.17
CA PRO A 88 -11.99 12.83 -30.22
C PRO A 88 -11.69 11.39 -29.78
N PHE A 89 -11.63 11.12 -28.48
CA PHE A 89 -11.31 9.81 -27.91
C PHE A 89 -12.54 9.06 -27.37
N ASP A 90 -13.73 9.62 -27.52
CA ASP A 90 -15.00 8.99 -27.16
C ASP A 90 -15.50 8.07 -28.28
N LEU A 91 -15.32 6.77 -28.11
CA LEU A 91 -15.68 5.75 -29.10
C LEU A 91 -17.20 5.62 -29.25
N THR A 92 -17.97 6.02 -28.23
CA THR A 92 -19.44 6.04 -28.32
C THR A 92 -19.93 7.17 -29.24
N ARG A 93 -19.13 8.24 -29.34
CA ARG A 93 -19.41 9.44 -30.16
C ARG A 93 -18.59 9.49 -31.45
N ALA A 94 -18.26 8.31 -32.01
CA ALA A 94 -17.48 8.15 -33.24
C ALA A 94 -16.06 8.76 -33.18
N GLY A 95 -15.46 8.79 -31.98
CA GLY A 95 -14.05 9.05 -31.78
C GLY A 95 -13.18 7.85 -32.14
N SER A 96 -11.87 8.02 -31.95
CA SER A 96 -10.85 6.99 -32.16
C SER A 96 -9.95 6.90 -30.92
N PRO A 97 -9.33 5.74 -30.62
CA PRO A 97 -8.48 5.64 -29.45
C PRO A 97 -7.31 6.65 -29.49
N LEU A 98 -7.05 7.32 -28.37
CA LEU A 98 -5.81 8.04 -28.11
C LEU A 98 -4.66 7.04 -28.18
N SER A 99 -3.64 7.34 -28.97
CA SER A 99 -2.38 6.59 -28.99
C SER A 99 -1.28 7.47 -28.40
N TYR A 100 -0.77 7.06 -27.25
CA TYR A 100 0.34 7.68 -26.56
C TYR A 100 1.57 6.79 -26.70
N HIS A 101 2.71 7.40 -27.01
CA HIS A 101 3.98 6.71 -27.06
C HIS A 101 5.09 7.70 -26.75
N GLN A 102 5.77 7.51 -25.63
CA GLN A 102 6.90 8.36 -25.24
C GLN A 102 8.05 7.51 -24.71
N THR A 103 9.25 8.02 -24.92
CA THR A 103 10.48 7.39 -24.42
C THR A 103 11.27 8.38 -23.57
N GLY A 104 11.88 7.90 -22.50
CA GLY A 104 12.68 8.69 -21.59
C GLY A 104 13.91 7.93 -21.12
N THR A 105 14.86 8.61 -20.51
CA THR A 105 15.98 7.95 -19.84
C THR A 105 16.26 8.66 -18.54
N ILE A 106 16.19 7.90 -17.45
CA ILE A 106 16.57 8.34 -16.12
C ILE A 106 17.98 7.86 -15.87
N LYS A 107 18.87 8.72 -15.38
CA LYS A 107 20.22 8.37 -14.97
C LYS A 107 20.39 8.63 -13.49
N GLU A 108 21.06 7.72 -12.82
CA GLU A 108 21.34 7.84 -11.40
C GLU A 108 22.80 7.54 -11.14
N GLN A 109 23.42 8.35 -10.29
CA GLN A 109 24.75 8.08 -9.79
C GLN A 109 24.77 8.18 -8.28
N ALA A 110 25.59 7.34 -7.67
CA ALA A 110 25.75 7.27 -6.25
C ALA A 110 27.22 7.06 -5.89
N ALA A 111 27.68 7.75 -4.86
CA ALA A 111 28.93 7.44 -4.18
C ALA A 111 28.67 7.37 -2.67
N TYR A 112 29.30 6.43 -1.98
CA TYR A 112 29.13 6.29 -0.55
C TYR A 112 30.39 5.81 0.16
N ILE A 113 30.44 6.17 1.44
CA ILE A 113 31.40 5.66 2.43
C ILE A 113 30.64 5.33 3.70
N GLN A 114 30.95 4.20 4.31
CA GLN A 114 30.36 3.77 5.57
C GLN A 114 31.37 3.01 6.41
N ASP A 115 31.22 3.07 7.72
CA ASP A 115 32.04 2.34 8.66
C ASP A 115 31.16 1.73 9.77
N ASP A 116 31.38 0.44 10.02
CA ASP A 116 30.83 -0.26 11.17
C ASP A 116 31.92 -0.36 12.25
N ILE A 117 31.76 0.40 13.32
CA ILE A 117 32.75 0.57 14.39
C ILE A 117 32.31 -0.22 15.62
N LYS A 118 33.10 -1.22 16.02
CA LYS A 118 32.92 -1.94 17.28
C LYS A 118 33.68 -1.24 18.41
N ALA A 119 32.94 -0.65 19.35
CA ALA A 119 33.47 0.10 20.49
C ALA A 119 32.97 -0.51 21.82
N GLY A 120 33.65 -1.56 22.27
CA GLY A 120 33.28 -2.26 23.51
C GLY A 120 31.87 -2.85 23.44
N ILE A 121 30.96 -2.33 24.27
CA ILE A 121 29.55 -2.75 24.32
C ILE A 121 28.68 -2.09 23.25
N ALA A 122 29.22 -1.11 22.52
CA ALA A 122 28.52 -0.37 21.48
C ALA A 122 29.02 -0.78 20.09
N THR A 123 28.10 -0.80 19.13
CA THR A 123 28.42 -0.81 17.70
C THR A 123 27.83 0.45 17.09
N LEU A 124 28.69 1.27 16.48
CA LEU A 124 28.31 2.49 15.77
C LEU A 124 28.38 2.21 14.28
N LYS A 125 27.35 2.59 13.54
CA LYS A 125 27.29 2.56 12.08
C LYS A 125 27.18 4.00 11.61
N VAL A 126 28.18 4.48 10.89
CA VAL A 126 28.17 5.81 10.31
C VAL A 126 28.35 5.70 8.80
N GLY A 127 27.60 6.49 8.06
CA GLY A 127 27.66 6.45 6.61
C GLY A 127 27.24 7.77 6.00
N LEU A 128 27.80 8.03 4.83
CA LEU A 128 27.46 9.17 4.00
C LEU A 128 27.30 8.66 2.57
N ARG A 129 26.18 9.01 1.95
CA ARG A 129 25.90 8.72 0.54
C ARG A 129 25.58 10.02 -0.18
N LEU A 130 26.10 10.20 -1.38
CA LEU A 130 25.72 11.26 -2.30
C LEU A 130 25.04 10.61 -3.49
N ASP A 131 23.77 10.95 -3.72
CA ASP A 131 23.06 10.53 -4.92
C ASP A 131 22.83 11.74 -5.83
N HIS A 132 22.96 11.52 -7.14
CA HIS A 132 22.58 12.43 -8.21
C HIS A 132 21.55 11.71 -9.09
N TYR A 133 20.35 12.27 -9.13
CA TYR A 133 19.25 11.86 -10.01
C TYR A 133 19.18 12.83 -11.18
N ASP A 134 19.20 12.31 -12.40
CA ASP A 134 19.11 13.05 -13.66
C ASP A 134 18.05 12.37 -14.55
N GLY A 135 16.79 12.76 -14.33
CA GLY A 135 15.62 12.21 -14.99
C GLY A 135 14.79 13.30 -15.68
N LEU A 136 13.49 13.34 -15.42
CA LEU A 136 12.64 14.46 -15.86
C LEU A 136 12.96 15.76 -15.12
N THR A 137 13.51 15.63 -13.91
CA THR A 137 14.16 16.70 -13.16
C THR A 137 15.54 16.25 -12.71
N THR A 138 16.32 17.18 -12.18
CA THR A 138 17.66 16.91 -11.66
C THR A 138 17.71 17.20 -10.17
N SER A 139 18.23 16.27 -9.38
CA SER A 139 18.39 16.45 -7.92
C SER A 139 19.69 15.83 -7.44
N THR A 140 20.31 16.46 -6.44
CA THR A 140 21.50 15.91 -5.77
C THR A 140 21.27 15.98 -4.27
N LEU A 141 21.42 14.84 -3.58
CA LEU A 141 21.19 14.77 -2.14
C LEU A 141 22.34 14.07 -1.41
N LEU A 142 22.90 14.80 -0.44
CA LEU A 142 23.77 14.23 0.58
C LEU A 142 22.94 13.60 1.70
N GLN A 143 23.15 12.31 1.93
CA GLN A 143 22.36 11.40 2.74
C GLN A 143 23.22 10.83 3.89
N PRO A 144 23.36 11.56 5.01
CA PRO A 144 23.98 11.01 6.21
C PRO A 144 23.10 9.92 6.84
N ARG A 145 23.75 8.88 7.36
CA ARG A 145 23.13 7.81 8.14
C ARG A 145 23.98 7.53 9.36
N VAL A 146 23.35 7.45 10.52
CA VAL A 146 24.00 7.11 11.78
C VAL A 146 23.11 6.14 12.54
N GLY A 147 23.71 5.11 13.11
CA GLY A 147 23.03 4.14 13.96
C GLY A 147 23.93 3.67 15.07
N VAL A 148 23.37 3.46 16.25
CA VAL A 148 24.08 2.91 17.40
C VAL A 148 23.28 1.75 17.96
N SER A 149 23.99 0.67 18.32
CA SER A 149 23.44 -0.40 19.14
C SER A 149 24.32 -0.62 20.36
N ILE A 150 23.74 -0.69 21.55
CA ILE A 150 24.44 -0.93 22.81
C ILE A 150 23.92 -2.22 23.42
N ALA A 151 24.82 -3.15 23.73
CA ALA A 151 24.52 -4.44 24.31
C ALA A 151 25.31 -4.65 25.61
N PRO A 152 24.81 -4.19 26.77
CA PRO A 152 25.46 -4.40 28.04
C PRO A 152 25.63 -5.91 28.34
N PRO A 153 26.83 -6.39 28.68
CA PRO A 153 27.07 -7.79 28.94
C PRO A 153 26.23 -8.32 30.10
N GLY A 154 25.71 -9.55 29.96
CA GLY A 154 24.99 -10.24 31.02
C GLY A 154 23.56 -9.78 31.28
N THR A 155 23.07 -8.72 30.64
CA THR A 155 21.70 -8.23 30.86
C THR A 155 20.68 -8.81 29.88
N GLY A 156 21.13 -9.38 28.76
CA GLY A 156 20.25 -9.79 27.66
C GLY A 156 19.56 -8.62 26.95
N THR A 157 20.04 -7.39 27.16
CA THR A 157 19.46 -6.16 26.62
C THR A 157 20.23 -5.68 25.40
N VAL A 158 19.51 -5.20 24.38
CA VAL A 158 20.08 -4.41 23.29
C VAL A 158 19.25 -3.15 23.12
N LEU A 159 19.89 -1.98 23.22
CA LEU A 159 19.29 -0.69 22.88
C LEU A 159 19.77 -0.28 21.50
N ARG A 160 18.90 0.22 20.65
CA ARG A 160 19.26 0.69 19.31
C ARG A 160 18.57 1.99 18.96
N ALA A 161 19.29 2.85 18.25
CA ALA A 161 18.76 4.09 17.70
C ALA A 161 19.44 4.36 16.37
N SER A 162 18.71 4.90 15.40
CA SER A 162 19.28 5.33 14.14
C SER A 162 18.54 6.51 13.55
N TYR A 163 19.27 7.26 12.74
CA TYR A 163 18.76 8.32 11.91
C TYR A 163 19.32 8.17 10.49
N GLY A 164 18.47 8.42 9.50
CA GLY A 164 18.86 8.47 8.11
C GLY A 164 18.15 9.58 7.36
N ARG A 165 18.88 10.20 6.44
CA ARG A 165 18.28 11.00 5.37
C ARG A 165 18.34 10.21 4.06
N THR A 166 17.24 10.16 3.30
CA THR A 166 17.18 9.48 2.00
C THR A 166 16.59 10.35 0.90
N MET A 167 17.00 10.11 -0.34
CA MET A 167 16.34 10.64 -1.54
C MET A 167 15.42 9.55 -2.07
N GLU A 168 14.12 9.83 -2.14
CA GLU A 168 13.14 8.93 -2.71
C GLU A 168 12.96 9.33 -4.17
N THR A 169 13.33 8.48 -5.12
CA THR A 169 13.25 8.79 -6.56
C THR A 169 11.85 8.47 -7.08
N PRO A 170 11.34 9.19 -8.10
CA PRO A 170 10.03 8.89 -8.67
C PRO A 170 9.94 7.44 -9.13
N TYR A 171 8.74 6.85 -9.03
CA TYR A 171 8.45 5.56 -9.66
C TYR A 171 8.60 5.72 -11.18
N ASN A 172 9.32 4.79 -11.80
CA ASN A 172 9.58 4.83 -13.25
C ASN A 172 8.38 4.32 -14.06
N GLU A 173 7.47 3.62 -13.41
CA GLU A 173 6.24 3.11 -13.99
C GLU A 173 5.29 4.25 -14.36
N ASN A 174 5.06 4.46 -15.67
CA ASN A 174 4.15 5.48 -16.21
C ASN A 174 4.57 6.92 -15.86
N LEU A 175 5.86 7.13 -15.60
CA LEU A 175 6.43 8.40 -15.15
C LEU A 175 6.26 9.50 -16.20
N LEU A 176 6.47 9.17 -17.49
CA LEU A 176 6.37 10.17 -18.57
C LEU A 176 4.94 10.65 -18.71
N LEU A 177 3.99 9.71 -18.75
CA LEU A 177 2.57 10.02 -18.85
C LEU A 177 2.11 10.80 -17.61
N SER A 178 2.42 10.32 -16.40
CA SER A 178 2.10 11.00 -15.13
C SER A 178 2.67 12.40 -15.04
N SER A 179 3.82 12.66 -15.66
CA SER A 179 4.43 13.99 -15.67
C SER A 179 3.91 14.88 -16.80
N GLY A 180 2.85 14.47 -17.51
CA GLY A 180 2.22 15.22 -18.60
C GLY A 180 3.02 15.25 -19.91
N VAL A 181 4.11 14.47 -20.02
CA VAL A 181 4.99 14.48 -21.20
C VAL A 181 4.23 13.99 -22.41
N GLY A 182 4.04 14.85 -23.42
CA GLY A 182 3.41 14.47 -24.70
C GLY A 182 1.88 14.45 -24.69
N LEU A 183 1.22 14.92 -23.63
CA LEU A 183 -0.24 14.99 -23.54
C LEU A 183 -0.85 16.39 -23.72
N ASN A 184 -0.04 17.45 -23.77
CA ASN A 184 -0.49 18.84 -24.00
C ASN A 184 -1.69 19.28 -23.14
N GLY A 185 -1.76 18.84 -21.88
CA GLY A 185 -2.86 19.19 -20.98
C GLY A 185 -4.16 18.40 -21.16
N LEU A 186 -4.17 17.34 -21.98
CA LEU A 186 -5.37 16.55 -22.29
C LEU A 186 -6.11 16.01 -21.06
N PHE A 187 -5.36 15.67 -20.00
CA PHE A 187 -5.91 15.21 -18.72
C PHE A 187 -5.65 16.22 -17.59
N GLY A 188 -5.61 17.52 -17.91
CA GLY A 188 -5.28 18.60 -16.97
C GLY A 188 -3.78 18.95 -16.92
N GLU A 189 -3.42 19.91 -16.07
CA GLU A 189 -2.02 20.34 -15.89
C GLU A 189 -1.23 19.26 -15.13
N GLY A 190 -0.55 18.38 -15.86
CA GLY A 190 0.40 17.43 -15.28
C GLY A 190 1.61 18.15 -14.70
N GLN A 191 1.99 17.79 -13.47
CA GLN A 191 3.17 18.32 -12.78
C GLN A 191 4.28 17.26 -12.81
N ILE A 192 5.51 17.66 -13.15
CA ILE A 192 6.64 16.73 -13.19
C ILE A 192 6.93 16.23 -11.76
N LEU A 193 7.06 14.92 -11.58
CA LEU A 193 7.43 14.35 -10.29
C LEU A 193 8.92 14.59 -10.00
N GLU A 194 9.21 15.45 -9.02
CA GLU A 194 10.57 15.62 -8.48
C GLU A 194 10.94 14.48 -7.54
N PRO A 195 12.23 14.23 -7.22
CA PRO A 195 12.64 13.36 -6.11
C PRO A 195 12.21 13.86 -4.72
N GLY A 196 11.65 12.96 -3.91
CA GLY A 196 11.33 13.18 -2.51
C GLY A 196 12.55 13.17 -1.57
N LYS A 197 12.39 13.76 -0.39
CA LYS A 197 13.45 13.81 0.65
C LYS A 197 12.88 13.31 1.95
N ARG A 198 13.46 12.25 2.51
CA ARG A 198 12.98 11.66 3.76
C ARG A 198 13.99 11.79 4.89
N HIS A 199 13.47 12.15 6.06
CA HIS A 199 14.13 11.98 7.34
C HIS A 199 13.47 10.82 8.09
N GLN A 200 14.27 9.87 8.56
CA GLN A 200 13.80 8.69 9.28
C GLN A 200 14.57 8.53 10.59
N ILE A 201 13.82 8.35 11.67
CA ILE A 201 14.34 8.00 13.00
C ILE A 201 13.76 6.64 13.38
N GLU A 202 14.62 5.77 13.92
CA GLU A 202 14.22 4.52 14.52
C GLU A 202 14.82 4.38 15.91
N LEU A 203 14.02 3.90 16.84
CA LEU A 203 14.42 3.56 18.21
C LEU A 203 13.99 2.13 18.49
N GLY A 204 14.75 1.37 19.27
CA GLY A 204 14.37 0.03 19.64
C GLY A 204 15.05 -0.50 20.88
N ILE A 205 14.39 -1.46 21.51
CA ILE A 205 14.86 -2.20 22.65
C ILE A 205 14.58 -3.69 22.44
N GLN A 206 15.58 -4.51 22.70
CA GLN A 206 15.43 -5.95 22.82
C GLN A 206 15.78 -6.36 24.25
N GLN A 207 15.00 -7.26 24.84
CA GLN A 207 15.24 -7.78 26.18
C GLN A 207 14.98 -9.29 26.20
N GLY A 208 16.01 -10.07 26.50
CA GLY A 208 15.86 -11.47 26.89
C GLY A 208 15.45 -11.58 28.36
N VAL A 209 14.44 -12.39 28.65
CA VAL A 209 13.99 -12.70 30.02
C VAL A 209 14.21 -14.19 30.25
N SER A 210 15.27 -14.51 31.00
CA SER A 210 15.75 -15.88 31.18
C SER A 210 15.98 -16.57 29.82
N ASN A 211 15.83 -17.89 29.78
CA ASN A 211 15.92 -18.69 28.54
C ASN A 211 14.54 -18.91 27.91
N TRP A 212 13.53 -18.14 28.30
CA TRP A 212 12.13 -18.39 27.94
C TRP A 212 11.59 -17.43 26.90
N VAL A 213 11.84 -16.13 27.07
CA VAL A 213 11.18 -15.09 26.27
C VAL A 213 12.17 -14.04 25.80
N VAL A 214 12.01 -13.59 24.57
CA VAL A 214 12.70 -12.41 24.02
C VAL A 214 11.66 -11.41 23.57
N PHE A 215 11.72 -10.20 24.13
CA PHE A 215 10.94 -9.06 23.70
C PHE A 215 11.79 -8.20 22.76
N ASP A 216 11.19 -7.73 21.68
CA ASP A 216 11.76 -6.74 20.77
C ASP A 216 10.68 -5.71 20.46
N PHE A 217 10.95 -4.45 20.75
CA PHE A 217 10.06 -3.33 20.46
C PHE A 217 10.81 -2.24 19.72
N GLY A 218 10.14 -1.62 18.76
CA GLY A 218 10.66 -0.51 17.98
C GLY A 218 9.66 0.60 17.79
N TYR A 219 10.15 1.82 17.65
CA TYR A 219 9.41 3.01 17.22
C TYR A 219 10.08 3.56 15.96
N PHE A 220 9.28 4.01 15.01
CA PHE A 220 9.76 4.69 13.82
C PHE A 220 9.02 6.00 13.60
N ASN A 221 9.73 6.98 13.05
CA ASN A 221 9.17 8.23 12.56
C ASN A 221 9.79 8.57 11.22
N LYS A 222 8.96 8.80 10.21
CA LYS A 222 9.34 9.16 8.85
C LYS A 222 8.65 10.47 8.50
N ARG A 223 9.42 11.43 8.01
CA ARG A 223 8.92 12.67 7.42
C ARG A 223 9.46 12.76 6.01
N THR A 224 8.57 12.87 5.03
CA THR A 224 8.95 12.88 3.62
C THR A 224 8.41 14.14 2.99
N ASP A 225 9.28 14.98 2.45
CA ASP A 225 8.89 16.03 1.52
C ASP A 225 8.67 15.38 0.15
N ASN A 226 7.63 15.80 -0.56
CA ASN A 226 7.22 15.26 -1.85
C ASN A 226 6.98 13.73 -1.75
N GLY A 227 5.96 13.40 -0.96
CA GLY A 227 5.58 12.03 -0.63
C GLY A 227 4.78 11.38 -1.75
N TYR A 228 5.30 10.32 -2.35
CA TYR A 228 4.63 9.63 -3.45
C TYR A 228 3.46 8.77 -3.01
N ASP A 229 2.46 8.76 -3.87
CA ASP A 229 1.33 7.84 -3.86
C ASP A 229 1.03 7.44 -5.32
N PHE A 230 -0.07 6.75 -5.56
CA PHE A 230 -0.55 6.44 -6.90
C PHE A 230 -2.00 6.91 -7.06
N ASN A 231 -2.34 7.30 -8.28
CA ASN A 231 -3.72 7.50 -8.69
C ASN A 231 -4.02 6.64 -9.93
N VAL A 232 -5.29 6.50 -10.28
CA VAL A 232 -5.73 5.77 -11.47
C VAL A 232 -6.43 6.71 -12.44
N LEU A 233 -6.22 6.48 -13.74
CA LEU A 233 -6.89 7.21 -14.79
C LEU A 233 -8.29 6.61 -15.00
N PHE A 234 -9.36 7.39 -14.76
CA PHE A 234 -10.77 7.00 -14.98
C PHE A 234 -11.18 5.67 -14.32
N GLY A 235 -10.74 5.39 -13.09
CA GLY A 235 -11.11 4.17 -12.34
C GLY A 235 -10.58 2.87 -12.94
N THR A 236 -9.55 2.94 -13.80
CA THR A 236 -8.92 1.77 -14.42
C THR A 236 -7.92 1.11 -13.47
N PRO A 237 -7.53 -0.16 -13.68
CA PRO A 237 -6.51 -0.81 -12.86
C PRO A 237 -5.08 -0.35 -13.17
N ILE A 238 -4.90 0.71 -13.98
CA ILE A 238 -3.59 1.22 -14.37
C ILE A 238 -3.24 2.39 -13.46
N VAL A 239 -2.14 2.23 -12.74
CA VAL A 239 -1.68 3.18 -11.72
C VAL A 239 -0.67 4.17 -12.29
N PHE A 240 -0.73 5.40 -11.83
CA PHE A 240 0.07 6.53 -12.24
C PHE A 240 0.66 7.17 -10.99
N PRO A 241 1.99 7.31 -10.89
CA PRO A 241 2.57 7.94 -9.72
C PRO A 241 2.11 9.38 -9.61
N VAL A 242 1.81 9.78 -8.37
CA VAL A 242 1.48 11.13 -7.97
C VAL A 242 2.29 11.49 -6.73
N ALA A 243 2.34 12.77 -6.38
CA ALA A 243 3.02 13.21 -5.19
C ALA A 243 2.24 14.28 -4.43
N TRP A 244 2.32 14.20 -3.11
CA TRP A 244 1.76 15.15 -2.15
C TRP A 244 2.87 15.98 -1.54
N ASP A 245 2.57 17.22 -1.13
CA ASP A 245 3.54 18.17 -0.57
C ASP A 245 4.45 17.53 0.48
N HIS A 246 3.85 16.80 1.43
CA HIS A 246 4.61 15.97 2.37
C HIS A 246 3.79 14.82 2.96
N SER A 247 4.49 13.91 3.67
CA SER A 247 3.89 12.86 4.47
C SER A 247 4.56 12.70 5.84
N ARG A 248 3.76 12.31 6.83
CA ARG A 248 4.20 11.90 8.16
C ARG A 248 3.75 10.47 8.44
N ILE A 249 4.71 9.58 8.60
CA ILE A 249 4.45 8.17 8.90
C ILE A 249 5.19 7.79 10.19
N ASP A 250 4.44 7.42 11.22
CA ASP A 250 4.99 7.06 12.53
C ASP A 250 4.25 5.87 13.14
N GLY A 251 4.93 5.16 14.03
CA GLY A 251 4.34 3.97 14.61
C GLY A 251 5.30 3.15 15.45
N PHE A 252 4.79 2.02 15.92
CA PHE A 252 5.59 1.06 16.65
C PHE A 252 5.47 -0.33 16.05
N THR A 253 6.52 -1.13 16.28
CA THR A 253 6.55 -2.56 15.97
C THR A 253 6.91 -3.31 17.24
N GLY A 254 6.42 -4.54 17.37
CA GLY A 254 6.70 -5.39 18.50
C GLY A 254 6.80 -6.85 18.08
N ARG A 255 7.71 -7.58 18.72
CA ARG A 255 7.84 -9.02 18.61
C ARG A 255 8.15 -9.62 19.97
N ILE A 256 7.37 -10.61 20.36
CA ILE A 256 7.59 -11.44 21.54
C ILE A 256 7.86 -12.85 21.03
N ASN A 257 9.02 -13.41 21.32
CA ASN A 257 9.38 -14.78 20.98
C ASN A 257 9.45 -15.62 22.25
N PHE A 258 8.72 -16.73 22.28
CA PHE A 258 8.89 -17.79 23.25
C PHE A 258 9.86 -18.83 22.67
N VAL A 259 10.99 -19.00 23.34
CA VAL A 259 12.03 -19.98 22.97
C VAL A 259 11.43 -21.38 23.05
N GLU A 260 11.88 -22.29 22.19
CA GLU A 260 11.36 -23.67 22.22
C GLU A 260 11.71 -24.35 23.55
N HIS A 261 10.67 -24.83 24.25
CA HIS A 261 10.80 -25.69 25.42
C HIS A 261 9.92 -26.93 25.26
N GLY A 262 10.54 -28.11 25.29
CA GLY A 262 9.81 -29.38 25.17
C GLY A 262 9.04 -29.55 23.87
N GLY A 263 9.47 -28.90 22.77
CA GLY A 263 8.78 -28.89 21.49
C GLY A 263 7.73 -27.78 21.34
N PHE A 264 7.41 -27.04 22.41
CA PHE A 264 6.50 -25.89 22.35
C PHE A 264 7.28 -24.62 22.03
N SER A 265 6.82 -23.86 21.04
CA SER A 265 7.32 -22.53 20.72
C SER A 265 6.17 -21.61 20.30
N ALA A 266 6.37 -20.30 20.46
CA ALA A 266 5.38 -19.33 20.04
C ALA A 266 6.02 -17.99 19.70
N PHE A 267 5.35 -17.21 18.86
CA PHE A 267 5.67 -15.80 18.73
C PHE A 267 4.41 -14.96 18.58
N PHE A 268 4.53 -13.71 18.98
CA PHE A 268 3.54 -12.67 18.77
C PHE A 268 4.22 -11.49 18.11
N VAL A 269 3.75 -11.09 16.93
CA VAL A 269 4.20 -9.87 16.25
C VAL A 269 3.05 -8.88 16.21
N MET A 270 3.35 -7.59 16.32
CA MET A 270 2.36 -6.52 16.20
C MET A 270 2.96 -5.26 15.61
N ALA A 271 2.09 -4.45 15.02
CA ALA A 271 2.44 -3.12 14.53
C ALA A 271 1.26 -2.16 14.70
N HIS A 272 1.59 -0.89 14.95
CA HIS A 272 0.70 0.25 14.86
C HIS A 272 1.32 1.24 13.88
N THR A 273 0.52 1.81 12.99
CA THR A 273 0.99 2.83 12.03
C THR A 273 -0.01 3.97 11.95
N ASN A 274 0.52 5.18 11.92
CA ASN A 274 -0.15 6.37 11.43
C ASN A 274 0.52 6.76 10.11
N ALA A 275 -0.24 6.86 9.03
CA ALA A 275 0.26 7.31 7.73
C ALA A 275 -0.60 8.47 7.22
N ILE A 276 -0.09 9.69 7.38
CA ILE A 276 -0.79 10.94 7.02
C ILE A 276 -0.07 11.57 5.83
N TYR A 277 -0.83 11.97 4.83
CA TYR A 277 -0.39 12.71 3.66
C TYR A 277 -1.08 14.08 3.63
N SER A 278 -0.37 15.06 3.09
CA SER A 278 -0.76 16.46 3.17
C SER A 278 -0.80 17.12 1.78
N PRO A 279 -1.92 17.75 1.39
CA PRO A 279 -2.03 18.50 0.14
C PRO A 279 -1.21 19.80 0.19
N PRO A 280 -0.98 20.49 -0.96
CA PRO A 280 -1.49 20.18 -2.29
C PRO A 280 -0.80 18.97 -2.94
N GLY A 281 -1.37 18.52 -4.05
CA GLY A 281 -0.66 17.68 -5.01
C GLY A 281 0.47 18.46 -5.68
N VAL A 282 1.68 17.90 -5.70
CA VAL A 282 2.91 18.55 -6.23
C VAL A 282 3.54 17.81 -7.40
N GLY A 283 2.95 16.70 -7.84
CA GLY A 283 3.45 15.90 -8.96
C GLY A 283 2.42 14.89 -9.43
N GLY A 284 2.41 14.57 -10.72
CA GLY A 284 1.47 13.64 -11.33
C GLY A 284 0.34 14.30 -12.11
N LEU A 285 -0.56 13.47 -12.63
CA LEU A 285 -1.80 13.86 -13.31
C LEU A 285 -3.00 13.69 -12.38
N LEU A 286 -4.04 14.49 -12.62
CA LEU A 286 -5.39 14.29 -12.08
C LEU A 286 -5.45 14.17 -10.55
N LEU A 287 -5.09 15.23 -9.85
CA LEU A 287 -5.27 15.31 -8.41
C LEU A 287 -6.49 16.18 -8.09
N GLU A 288 -7.63 15.53 -7.84
CA GLU A 288 -8.61 16.12 -6.93
C GLU A 288 -7.99 16.09 -5.54
N ALA A 289 -7.28 17.16 -5.20
CA ALA A 289 -6.64 17.24 -3.90
C ALA A 289 -7.72 17.30 -2.81
N PRO A 290 -7.62 16.46 -1.76
CA PRO A 290 -8.51 16.59 -0.60
C PRO A 290 -8.32 17.97 0.03
N ALA A 291 -9.34 18.42 0.75
CA ALA A 291 -9.35 19.77 1.34
C ALA A 291 -8.27 19.96 2.43
N GLY A 292 -7.73 18.86 2.99
CA GLY A 292 -6.73 18.88 4.04
C GLY A 292 -5.98 17.57 4.16
N ASP A 293 -5.24 17.43 5.27
CA ASP A 293 -4.54 16.20 5.62
C ASP A 293 -5.48 15.00 5.66
N PHE A 294 -4.98 13.84 5.23
CA PHE A 294 -5.77 12.61 5.23
C PHE A 294 -4.91 11.39 5.54
N ARG A 295 -5.56 10.31 5.98
CA ARG A 295 -4.91 9.00 6.10
C ARG A 295 -5.07 8.19 4.83
N ILE A 296 -3.97 7.62 4.36
CA ILE A 296 -3.99 6.78 3.15
C ILE A 296 -4.68 5.43 3.39
N ASP A 297 -5.16 4.81 2.31
CA ASP A 297 -5.89 3.54 2.32
C ASP A 297 -5.08 2.36 2.91
N HIS A 298 -3.76 2.46 2.93
CA HIS A 298 -2.87 1.49 3.58
C HIS A 298 -2.63 1.74 5.10
N ASP A 299 -3.28 2.73 5.72
CA ASP A 299 -3.22 2.99 7.16
C ASP A 299 -3.98 1.92 7.97
N GLN A 300 -3.27 0.84 8.31
CA GLN A 300 -3.73 -0.16 9.27
C GLN A 300 -3.39 0.31 10.69
N LYS A 301 -4.38 0.84 11.41
CA LYS A 301 -4.15 1.42 12.75
C LYS A 301 -3.43 0.44 13.69
N PHE A 302 -3.85 -0.82 13.73
CA PHE A 302 -3.17 -1.87 14.48
C PHE A 302 -3.33 -3.22 13.79
N ASN A 303 -2.27 -4.02 13.77
CA ASN A 303 -2.33 -5.42 13.41
C ASN A 303 -1.47 -6.26 14.35
N SER A 304 -1.83 -7.53 14.47
CA SER A 304 -1.00 -8.51 15.16
C SER A 304 -1.16 -9.90 14.58
N THR A 305 -0.14 -10.73 14.77
CA THR A 305 -0.15 -12.15 14.43
C THR A 305 0.53 -12.94 15.53
N THR A 306 -0.20 -13.88 16.09
CA THR A 306 0.32 -14.91 16.99
C THR A 306 0.52 -16.19 16.20
N ASN A 307 1.61 -16.90 16.46
CA ASN A 307 1.77 -18.28 16.06
C ASN A 307 2.18 -19.11 17.28
N VAL A 308 1.54 -20.25 17.45
CA VAL A 308 1.87 -21.23 18.50
C VAL A 308 2.11 -22.56 17.80
N GLN A 309 3.24 -23.20 18.07
CA GLN A 309 3.62 -24.46 17.47
C GLN A 309 4.02 -25.47 18.55
N TYR A 310 3.64 -26.73 18.36
CA TYR A 310 4.07 -27.85 19.18
C TYR A 310 4.60 -28.99 18.31
N VAL A 311 5.89 -29.32 18.49
CA VAL A 311 6.55 -30.49 17.90
C VAL A 311 6.35 -31.68 18.83
N PHE A 312 5.31 -32.47 18.56
CA PHE A 312 4.94 -33.62 19.37
C PHE A 312 5.73 -34.90 19.03
N SER A 313 6.44 -34.94 17.90
CA SER A 313 7.36 -36.04 17.57
C SER A 313 8.65 -35.54 16.92
N ARG A 314 9.72 -35.47 17.71
CA ARG A 314 11.05 -35.06 17.22
C ARG A 314 11.64 -35.99 16.12
N PRO A 315 11.55 -37.33 16.23
CA PRO A 315 12.12 -38.21 15.19
C PRO A 315 11.47 -38.06 13.81
N LEU A 316 10.19 -37.71 13.77
CA LEU A 316 9.44 -37.48 12.54
C LEU A 316 9.46 -36.01 12.11
N GLY A 317 9.82 -35.09 13.01
CA GLY A 317 9.50 -33.67 12.85
C GLY A 317 7.99 -33.46 12.71
N ALA A 318 7.19 -34.18 13.50
CA ALA A 318 5.73 -34.04 13.48
C ALA A 318 5.31 -32.89 14.40
N TRP A 319 4.49 -31.99 13.86
CA TRP A 319 4.10 -30.75 14.52
C TRP A 319 2.65 -30.36 14.22
N ALA A 320 2.09 -29.58 15.13
CA ALA A 320 0.83 -28.86 14.96
C ALA A 320 1.06 -27.38 15.28
N ALA A 321 0.39 -26.49 14.56
CA ALA A 321 0.48 -25.05 14.77
C ALA A 321 -0.86 -24.36 14.61
N LEU A 322 -1.06 -23.30 15.39
CA LEU A 322 -2.19 -22.39 15.28
C LEU A 322 -1.63 -20.99 14.99
N SER A 323 -2.17 -20.30 14.00
CA SER A 323 -1.92 -18.88 13.80
C SER A 323 -3.19 -18.07 14.03
N TRP A 324 -3.07 -16.98 14.76
CA TRP A 324 -4.16 -16.04 15.01
C TRP A 324 -3.72 -14.65 14.58
N ARG A 325 -4.41 -14.09 13.58
CA ARG A 325 -4.21 -12.73 13.09
C ARG A 325 -5.36 -11.84 13.54
N TYR A 326 -5.03 -10.64 13.99
CA TYR A 326 -5.98 -9.56 14.22
C TYR A 326 -5.61 -8.34 13.36
N ASP A 327 -6.60 -7.78 12.69
CA ASP A 327 -6.49 -6.54 11.94
C ASP A 327 -7.58 -5.58 12.46
N SER A 328 -7.22 -4.37 12.90
CA SER A 328 -8.18 -3.33 13.33
C SER A 328 -8.90 -2.60 12.19
N GLY A 329 -8.35 -2.60 10.98
CA GLY A 329 -8.99 -2.07 9.78
C GLY A 329 -8.17 -1.02 9.04
N LEU A 330 -8.04 -1.20 7.73
CA LEU A 330 -7.53 -0.21 6.78
C LEU A 330 -8.51 0.94 6.64
N VAL A 331 -8.02 2.12 6.27
CA VAL A 331 -8.89 3.26 5.91
C VAL A 331 -9.69 2.90 4.65
N ALA A 332 -10.95 3.30 4.63
CA ALA A 332 -11.87 3.08 3.53
C ALA A 332 -12.56 4.41 3.19
N GLY A 333 -11.78 5.35 2.66
CA GLY A 333 -12.12 6.78 2.54
C GLY A 333 -13.39 7.12 1.75
N SER A 334 -14.02 6.15 1.09
CA SER A 334 -15.19 6.37 0.23
C SER A 334 -16.55 6.31 0.95
N VAL A 335 -16.62 6.07 2.27
CA VAL A 335 -17.90 5.89 2.99
C VAL A 335 -17.86 6.56 4.37
N GLY A 336 -17.89 7.90 4.41
CA GLY A 336 -17.79 8.69 5.63
C GLY A 336 -19.11 8.89 6.37
N SER A 337 -20.24 8.69 5.70
CA SER A 337 -21.59 8.99 6.21
C SER A 337 -22.65 7.99 5.74
N LEU A 338 -23.86 8.09 6.30
CA LEU A 338 -25.04 7.40 5.79
C LEU A 338 -25.33 7.78 4.34
N ALA A 339 -25.16 9.05 3.96
CA ALA A 339 -25.41 9.50 2.59
C ALA A 339 -24.49 8.77 1.60
N ASP A 340 -23.20 8.65 1.95
CA ASP A 340 -22.23 7.91 1.12
C ASP A 340 -22.62 6.43 1.02
N ALA A 341 -23.01 5.81 2.13
CA ALA A 341 -23.44 4.40 2.14
C ALA A 341 -24.70 4.17 1.29
N LEU A 342 -25.64 5.10 1.28
CA LEU A 342 -26.83 5.07 0.44
C LEU A 342 -26.52 5.35 -1.04
N GLY A 343 -25.45 6.09 -1.34
CA GLY A 343 -24.94 6.32 -2.69
C GLY A 343 -24.26 5.10 -3.31
N LEU A 344 -23.94 4.07 -2.52
CA LEU A 344 -23.39 2.82 -3.01
C LEU A 344 -24.43 2.01 -3.79
N THR A 345 -23.97 1.30 -4.82
CA THR A 345 -24.77 0.28 -5.52
C THR A 345 -25.20 -0.85 -4.58
N GLY A 346 -26.26 -1.61 -4.92
CA GLY A 346 -26.71 -2.74 -4.10
C GLY A 346 -25.62 -3.78 -3.83
N ASP A 347 -24.72 -4.03 -4.79
CA ASP A 347 -23.59 -4.94 -4.61
C ASP A 347 -22.57 -4.39 -3.58
N GLN A 348 -22.25 -3.09 -3.68
CA GLN A 348 -21.35 -2.43 -2.72
C GLN A 348 -21.97 -2.35 -1.31
N GLN A 349 -23.26 -2.07 -1.19
CA GLN A 349 -23.97 -2.11 0.10
C GLN A 349 -23.96 -3.53 0.69
N ALA A 350 -24.22 -4.56 -0.12
CA ALA A 350 -24.13 -5.94 0.30
C ALA A 350 -22.70 -6.33 0.73
N ALA A 351 -21.69 -5.83 0.03
CA ALA A 351 -20.28 -6.11 0.32
C ALA A 351 -19.85 -5.58 1.71
N ILE A 352 -20.25 -4.37 2.08
CA ILE A 352 -20.00 -3.84 3.44
C ILE A 352 -20.92 -4.45 4.50
N GLY A 353 -21.91 -5.24 4.06
CA GLY A 353 -22.93 -5.83 4.92
C GLY A 353 -23.79 -4.75 5.56
N PHE A 354 -24.24 -3.79 4.74
CA PHE A 354 -25.08 -2.67 5.13
C PHE A 354 -26.48 -3.15 5.51
N SER A 355 -27.07 -2.55 6.53
CA SER A 355 -28.42 -2.86 6.99
C SER A 355 -29.06 -1.67 7.68
N CYS A 356 -30.38 -1.57 7.61
CA CYS A 356 -31.17 -0.55 8.27
C CYS A 356 -32.37 -1.20 8.98
N GLY A 357 -32.56 -0.91 10.26
CA GLY A 357 -33.66 -1.50 11.06
C GLY A 357 -33.64 -3.05 11.11
N GLY A 358 -32.47 -3.67 10.91
CA GLY A 358 -32.30 -5.12 10.86
C GLY A 358 -32.54 -5.76 9.49
N VAL A 359 -32.92 -4.99 8.47
CA VAL A 359 -33.03 -5.45 7.07
C VAL A 359 -31.67 -5.24 6.39
N ALA A 360 -31.10 -6.30 5.83
CA ALA A 360 -29.83 -6.23 5.12
C ALA A 360 -30.02 -5.84 3.65
N ALA A 361 -29.11 -5.00 3.15
CA ALA A 361 -29.00 -4.72 1.73
C ALA A 361 -28.57 -5.99 0.97
N THR A 362 -29.10 -6.16 -0.24
CA THR A 362 -28.65 -7.21 -1.15
C THR A 362 -28.33 -6.59 -2.50
N ARG A 363 -27.61 -7.34 -3.34
CA ARG A 363 -27.26 -6.89 -4.70
C ARG A 363 -28.47 -6.39 -5.49
N ASP A 364 -29.60 -7.09 -5.40
CA ASP A 364 -30.80 -6.81 -6.18
C ASP A 364 -31.82 -5.94 -5.42
N ASN A 365 -31.61 -5.73 -4.13
CA ASN A 365 -32.47 -4.89 -3.27
C ASN A 365 -31.58 -3.97 -2.42
N PRO A 366 -31.02 -2.89 -3.01
CA PRO A 366 -30.31 -1.86 -2.25
C PRO A 366 -31.27 -1.16 -1.28
N LEU A 367 -30.74 -0.72 -0.14
CA LEU A 367 -31.46 0.13 0.80
C LEU A 367 -31.32 1.59 0.39
N THR A 368 -32.39 2.34 0.64
CA THR A 368 -32.51 3.75 0.26
C THR A 368 -32.77 4.63 1.48
N SER A 369 -32.88 5.94 1.27
CA SER A 369 -33.29 6.88 2.32
C SER A 369 -34.70 6.63 2.86
N ALA A 370 -35.52 5.82 2.19
CA ALA A 370 -36.81 5.38 2.71
C ALA A 370 -36.68 4.32 3.83
N ASP A 371 -35.59 3.55 3.81
CA ASP A 371 -35.35 2.43 4.72
C ASP A 371 -34.46 2.84 5.91
N CYS A 372 -33.59 3.82 5.68
CA CYS A 372 -32.50 4.17 6.57
C CYS A 372 -32.68 5.54 7.22
N THR A 373 -32.37 5.62 8.51
CA THR A 373 -32.25 6.86 9.30
C THR A 373 -30.89 6.88 9.98
N PRO A 374 -30.39 8.06 10.40
CA PRO A 374 -29.13 8.18 11.14
C PRO A 374 -29.02 7.32 12.41
N SER A 375 -30.12 6.80 12.94
CA SER A 375 -30.17 6.00 14.17
C SER A 375 -30.41 4.51 13.94
N ASN A 376 -30.69 4.05 12.71
CA ASN A 376 -31.07 2.67 12.44
C ASN A 376 -30.13 1.91 11.48
N TYR A 377 -29.09 2.55 10.94
CA TYR A 377 -28.17 1.92 9.99
C TYR A 377 -26.97 1.25 10.68
N SER A 378 -26.41 0.23 10.03
CA SER A 378 -25.14 -0.38 10.42
C SER A 378 -24.45 -1.07 9.24
N ALA A 379 -23.13 -1.23 9.33
CA ALA A 379 -22.34 -2.03 8.41
C ALA A 379 -21.54 -3.07 9.20
N SER A 380 -21.63 -4.34 8.81
CA SER A 380 -20.95 -5.42 9.54
C SER A 380 -19.48 -5.61 9.14
N ARG A 381 -19.08 -5.10 7.96
CA ARG A 381 -17.72 -5.23 7.41
C ARG A 381 -17.01 -3.88 7.21
N LEU A 382 -17.68 -2.77 7.54
CA LEU A 382 -17.13 -1.43 7.56
C LEU A 382 -17.49 -0.71 8.87
N ARG A 383 -16.63 0.18 9.33
CA ARG A 383 -16.89 1.15 10.39
C ARG A 383 -17.06 2.51 9.75
N ILE A 384 -18.32 2.92 9.63
CA ILE A 384 -18.72 4.26 9.19
C ILE A 384 -18.73 5.16 10.43
N PRO A 385 -18.09 6.35 10.40
CA PRO A 385 -18.19 7.35 11.46
C PRO A 385 -19.65 7.73 11.75
N ALA A 386 -19.93 8.17 12.97
CA ALA A 386 -21.26 8.72 13.27
C ALA A 386 -21.45 10.03 12.48
N GLU A 387 -22.70 10.33 12.13
CA GLU A 387 -23.03 11.54 11.37
C GLU A 387 -22.40 12.81 11.98
N GLY A 388 -21.69 13.58 11.15
CA GLY A 388 -21.00 14.81 11.56
C GLY A 388 -19.74 14.62 12.40
N THR A 389 -19.24 13.38 12.56
CA THR A 389 -18.00 13.08 13.29
C THR A 389 -16.87 12.54 12.41
N GLU A 390 -17.14 12.36 11.11
CA GLU A 390 -16.14 12.01 10.10
C GLU A 390 -15.02 13.05 10.09
N ASP A 391 -13.78 12.57 10.00
CA ASP A 391 -12.58 13.39 9.84
C ASP A 391 -11.47 12.51 9.24
N ASP A 392 -10.95 12.90 8.08
CA ASP A 392 -9.96 12.15 7.29
C ASP A 392 -8.70 11.76 8.06
N VAL A 393 -8.38 12.44 9.17
CA VAL A 393 -7.19 12.18 10.00
C VAL A 393 -7.54 11.44 11.30
N GLN A 394 -8.51 11.94 12.05
CA GLN A 394 -8.80 11.52 13.42
C GLN A 394 -9.84 10.40 13.47
N ASN A 395 -10.83 10.45 12.59
CA ASN A 395 -11.95 9.53 12.59
C ASN A 395 -12.39 9.11 11.18
N PRO A 396 -11.48 8.63 10.32
CA PRO A 396 -11.85 8.23 8.97
C PRO A 396 -12.63 6.91 9.02
N PRO A 397 -13.46 6.63 8.00
CA PRO A 397 -14.06 5.32 7.81
C PRO A 397 -13.01 4.23 7.64
N ARG A 398 -13.32 3.02 8.14
CA ARG A 398 -12.39 1.89 8.15
C ARG A 398 -13.05 0.57 7.83
N VAL A 399 -12.29 -0.36 7.27
CA VAL A 399 -12.65 -1.78 7.28
C VAL A 399 -12.93 -2.24 8.71
N ALA A 400 -13.96 -3.07 8.91
CA ALA A 400 -14.28 -3.54 10.25
C ALA A 400 -13.16 -4.46 10.81
N PRO A 401 -12.86 -4.37 12.12
CA PRO A 401 -11.91 -5.24 12.76
C PRO A 401 -12.25 -6.73 12.57
N ARG A 402 -11.22 -7.56 12.44
CA ARG A 402 -11.40 -9.00 12.19
C ARG A 402 -10.33 -9.85 12.84
N HIS A 403 -10.71 -11.09 13.12
CA HIS A 403 -9.82 -12.15 13.58
C HIS A 403 -9.83 -13.28 12.54
N ILE A 404 -8.64 -13.70 12.11
CA ILE A 404 -8.46 -14.86 11.24
C ILE A 404 -7.64 -15.89 12.01
N VAL A 405 -8.12 -17.14 12.01
CA VAL A 405 -7.46 -18.25 12.68
C VAL A 405 -7.11 -19.29 11.64
N ASP A 406 -5.83 -19.66 11.56
CA ASP A 406 -5.33 -20.71 10.69
C ASP A 406 -4.81 -21.88 11.52
N LEU A 407 -4.95 -23.08 11.00
CA LEU A 407 -4.53 -24.32 11.64
C LEU A 407 -3.60 -25.09 10.70
N GLY A 408 -2.48 -25.58 11.21
CA GLY A 408 -1.50 -26.34 10.43
C GLY A 408 -1.08 -27.62 11.15
N PHE A 409 -0.87 -28.68 10.38
CA PHE A 409 -0.26 -29.92 10.83
C PHE A 409 0.79 -30.35 9.81
N GLY A 410 1.87 -30.94 10.28
CA GLY A 410 2.89 -31.42 9.37
C GLY A 410 3.80 -32.47 9.96
N VAL A 411 4.52 -33.13 9.05
CA VAL A 411 5.60 -34.08 9.34
C VAL A 411 6.74 -33.75 8.39
N ASP A 412 7.91 -33.38 8.92
CA ASP A 412 9.04 -32.94 8.09
C ASP A 412 9.98 -34.08 7.65
N ASN A 413 9.89 -35.26 8.28
CA ASN A 413 10.63 -36.46 7.86
C ASN A 413 9.79 -37.71 8.05
N LEU A 414 8.77 -37.87 7.21
CA LEU A 414 7.80 -38.96 7.31
C LEU A 414 8.46 -40.34 7.28
N LEU A 415 9.47 -40.51 6.42
CA LEU A 415 10.15 -41.80 6.21
C LEU A 415 11.33 -42.04 7.16
N ARG A 416 11.66 -41.06 8.03
CA ARG A 416 12.84 -41.12 8.92
C ARG A 416 14.14 -41.45 8.18
N ASN A 417 14.31 -40.88 6.99
CA ASN A 417 15.47 -41.12 6.13
C ASN A 417 16.28 -39.83 5.99
N ASP A 418 17.61 -39.95 6.05
CA ASP A 418 18.52 -38.81 5.92
C ASP A 418 18.88 -38.48 4.46
N LYS A 419 18.71 -39.44 3.53
CA LYS A 419 18.99 -39.27 2.10
C LYS A 419 17.81 -38.74 1.29
N ALA A 420 16.60 -38.88 1.83
CA ALA A 420 15.37 -38.44 1.17
C ALA A 420 14.32 -38.11 2.24
N LYS A 421 14.16 -36.82 2.55
CA LYS A 421 13.20 -36.33 3.54
C LYS A 421 11.88 -36.01 2.85
N VAL A 422 10.89 -36.85 3.11
CA VAL A 422 9.50 -36.61 2.68
C VAL A 422 8.80 -35.76 3.73
N ARG A 423 8.28 -34.60 3.29
CA ARG A 423 7.51 -33.66 4.08
C ARG A 423 6.05 -33.73 3.66
N LEU A 424 5.15 -33.82 4.63
CA LEU A 424 3.71 -33.66 4.44
C LEU A 424 3.22 -32.49 5.29
N ARG A 425 2.40 -31.61 4.72
CA ARG A 425 1.77 -30.51 5.45
C ARG A 425 0.33 -30.37 5.03
N PHE A 426 -0.53 -30.11 6.00
CA PHE A 426 -1.92 -29.78 5.82
C PHE A 426 -2.25 -28.50 6.58
N SER A 427 -2.88 -27.54 5.90
CA SER A 427 -3.28 -26.28 6.49
C SER A 427 -4.75 -26.01 6.22
N VAL A 428 -5.45 -25.51 7.24
CA VAL A 428 -6.78 -24.90 7.13
C VAL A 428 -6.61 -23.41 7.31
N ILE A 429 -6.78 -22.66 6.23
CA ILE A 429 -6.75 -21.20 6.20
C ILE A 429 -8.15 -20.69 6.51
N ASN A 430 -8.26 -19.67 7.34
CA ASN A 430 -9.53 -19.10 7.81
C ASN A 430 -10.45 -20.20 8.39
N LEU A 431 -9.96 -20.89 9.42
CA LEU A 431 -10.62 -22.00 10.10
C LEU A 431 -12.05 -21.65 10.53
N THR A 432 -12.33 -20.42 10.95
CA THR A 432 -13.67 -20.00 11.39
C THR A 432 -14.59 -19.61 10.25
N ASN A 433 -14.10 -19.62 9.00
CA ASN A 433 -14.79 -19.12 7.81
C ASN A 433 -15.29 -17.68 8.01
N LYS A 434 -14.47 -16.83 8.63
CA LYS A 434 -14.78 -15.42 8.85
C LYS A 434 -14.89 -14.72 7.50
N GLU A 435 -16.07 -14.20 7.20
CA GLU A 435 -16.27 -13.28 6.10
C GLU A 435 -15.93 -11.86 6.56
N ALA A 436 -14.97 -11.22 5.89
CA ALA A 436 -14.52 -9.88 6.19
C ALA A 436 -13.89 -9.25 4.95
N LEU A 437 -13.93 -7.93 4.88
CA LEU A 437 -13.21 -7.17 3.86
C LEU A 437 -11.73 -7.11 4.23
N TYR A 438 -10.85 -7.20 3.23
CA TYR A 438 -9.45 -6.80 3.31
C TYR A 438 -9.33 -5.29 3.11
N ASN A 439 -9.92 -4.78 2.02
CA ASN A 439 -10.09 -3.37 1.68
C ASN A 439 -11.46 -3.17 0.99
N PHE A 440 -11.88 -1.92 0.82
CA PHE A 440 -13.15 -1.56 0.20
C PHE A 440 -12.94 -0.37 -0.74
N LEU A 441 -13.32 -0.52 -2.01
CA LEU A 441 -13.18 0.49 -3.06
C LEU A 441 -11.81 1.20 -3.04
N SER A 442 -10.73 0.44 -2.78
CA SER A 442 -9.37 0.96 -2.85
C SER A 442 -9.06 1.32 -4.29
N THR A 443 -8.45 2.49 -4.49
CA THR A 443 -8.08 3.04 -5.81
C THR A 443 -7.33 2.03 -6.68
N PHE A 444 -6.53 1.14 -6.07
CA PHE A 444 -5.64 0.22 -6.79
C PHE A 444 -6.23 -1.14 -7.11
N THR A 445 -7.13 -1.61 -6.25
CA THR A 445 -7.52 -3.03 -6.24
C THR A 445 -9.04 -3.21 -6.12
N GLY A 446 -9.79 -2.13 -5.94
CA GLY A 446 -11.23 -2.17 -5.71
C GLY A 446 -11.55 -2.79 -4.34
N THR A 447 -12.54 -3.68 -4.33
CA THR A 447 -13.03 -4.34 -3.11
C THR A 447 -12.54 -5.77 -3.06
N HIS A 448 -11.79 -6.12 -2.00
CA HIS A 448 -11.35 -7.49 -1.76
C HIS A 448 -11.83 -8.04 -0.42
N PHE A 449 -12.24 -9.30 -0.43
CA PHE A 449 -12.52 -10.08 0.75
C PHE A 449 -11.29 -10.86 1.19
N VAL A 450 -11.22 -11.18 2.48
CA VAL A 450 -10.27 -12.18 2.97
C VAL A 450 -10.60 -13.55 2.36
N THR A 451 -9.58 -14.38 2.18
CA THR A 451 -9.74 -15.74 1.68
C THR A 451 -10.78 -16.51 2.51
N PRO A 452 -11.81 -17.12 1.89
CA PRO A 452 -12.73 -18.02 2.58
C PRO A 452 -12.00 -19.22 3.17
N ARG A 453 -12.70 -20.02 4.00
CA ARG A 453 -12.10 -21.25 4.53
C ARG A 453 -11.53 -22.10 3.40
N SER A 454 -10.23 -22.33 3.44
CA SER A 454 -9.49 -23.01 2.39
C SER A 454 -8.61 -24.11 2.97
N TYR A 455 -8.49 -25.21 2.23
CA TYR A 455 -7.69 -26.37 2.63
C TYR A 455 -6.49 -26.48 1.70
N GLN A 456 -5.30 -26.60 2.28
CA GLN A 456 -4.06 -26.74 1.53
C GLN A 456 -3.34 -28.01 1.94
N PHE A 457 -2.96 -28.82 0.95
CA PHE A 457 -2.09 -29.97 1.14
C PHE A 457 -0.78 -29.75 0.38
N GLN A 458 0.34 -30.04 1.03
CA GLN A 458 1.67 -29.90 0.43
C GLN A 458 2.48 -31.16 0.67
N VAL A 459 3.16 -31.62 -0.38
CA VAL A 459 4.15 -32.69 -0.33
C VAL A 459 5.48 -32.14 -0.84
N GLY A 460 6.55 -32.39 -0.10
CA GLY A 460 7.91 -32.01 -0.51
C GLY A 460 8.87 -33.17 -0.34
N VAL A 461 9.81 -33.32 -1.26
CA VAL A 461 10.91 -34.27 -1.15
C VAL A 461 12.22 -33.50 -1.22
N ASN A 462 13.12 -33.72 -0.27
CA ASN A 462 14.45 -33.12 -0.26
C ASN A 462 15.46 -34.26 -0.22
N PHE A 463 16.45 -34.20 -1.09
CA PHE A 463 17.51 -35.19 -1.26
C PHE A 463 18.81 -34.70 -0.63
#